data_AF-A0A1Q8BK62-F1
#
_entry.id   AF-A0A1Q8BK62-F1
#
_cell.length_a   1.000
_cell.length_b   1.000
_cell.length_c   1.000
_cell.angle_alpha   90.00
_cell.angle_beta   90.00
_cell.angle_gamma   90.00
#
_symmetry.space_group_name_H-M   'P 1'
#
loop_
_entity.id
_entity.type
_entity.pdbx_description
1 polymer ?
#
loop_
_entity_poly.entity_id
_entity_poly.type
_entity_poly.pdbx_seq_one_letter_code
_entity_poly.pdbx_strand_id
1 'polypeptide(L)'
;FEVEDTHPHRSLSRTVRCTDPAAHTVDWRLTADSGNQPAAVVRFSGGRLTVCDPGGERPDFSGDVPLNRLPQNNSLVIYELPTAWTNSQGQGHRELGVGTFRDVRAMVDETVGGANFASLPVVERGRSYLSELGANALELLPPADSFFKREWGYDTAHFLAPDHDLGFPEGNTSSTAIADIAALVVACHHHGIRFFVDMVMAFGRVEPYQTIDFDNFCIGDPKDHREDPDALTSGRADGHQDIRDGFGSTLFRYTRELDAPAYDPISGQNAVTVPARQHMYSYLTRWMRDLRIDGIRMDSVENVANWDFIRDFKNRAHDLWNERWAAQALGEGADERFLVVGEELSEPMALLTQGRLDGLWNDKFRALIRAALIGLTEDGLNFEETVRRAIDCRALGFIQGTQAINYLTSHDVEGFRRERLFNFFSSSGVTDIERRVKLAFACLLTAVGVPMILAGEEFADQHDRFDSQGHVTQDGGKQVDPVDFSRLGDDWRRRIFEYVARLVKARTEIPALSVDDTTFIHTDFNDGKRVLVWRRGNDTQTPAVVIANFSDFVSDGGLAGEYRVPNWPATPPGKRWREITQDRLVAPEFVGREPLFSWEAKVYTLV
;
A
#
# COMPACT_ATOMS: atom_id res chain seq x y z
N PHE A 1 -17.80 -24.11 16.69
CA PHE A 1 -18.08 -24.96 17.88
C PHE A 1 -18.95 -24.17 18.86
N GLU A 2 -19.46 -24.80 19.93
CA GLU A 2 -20.27 -24.11 20.95
C GLU A 2 -19.39 -23.71 22.14
N VAL A 3 -19.50 -22.44 22.58
CA VAL A 3 -18.78 -21.87 23.74
C VAL A 3 -19.72 -21.06 24.62
N GLU A 4 -19.31 -20.84 25.87
CA GLU A 4 -19.91 -19.81 26.72
C GLU A 4 -19.44 -18.43 26.23
N ASP A 5 -20.38 -17.50 26.04
CA ASP A 5 -20.06 -16.12 25.65
C ASP A 5 -19.46 -15.35 26.83
N THR A 6 -18.19 -15.00 26.71
CA THR A 6 -17.42 -14.27 27.76
C THR A 6 -17.45 -12.76 27.60
N HIS A 7 -18.14 -12.23 26.58
CA HIS A 7 -18.18 -10.80 26.32
C HIS A 7 -18.90 -10.02 27.46
N PRO A 8 -18.31 -8.96 28.03
CA PRO A 8 -18.80 -8.31 29.25
C PRO A 8 -20.18 -7.65 29.10
N HIS A 9 -20.53 -7.17 27.91
CA HIS A 9 -21.82 -6.53 27.61
C HIS A 9 -22.89 -7.48 27.04
N ARG A 10 -22.57 -8.77 26.86
CA ARG A 10 -23.54 -9.78 26.41
C ARG A 10 -24.02 -10.58 27.63
N SER A 11 -25.21 -11.17 27.56
CA SER A 11 -25.78 -11.89 28.71
C SER A 11 -24.84 -13.00 29.17
N LEU A 12 -24.28 -12.86 30.37
CA LEU A 12 -23.55 -13.93 31.06
C LEU A 12 -24.43 -15.19 31.07
N SER A 13 -23.87 -16.36 30.73
CA SER A 13 -24.51 -17.69 30.61
C SER A 13 -25.19 -18.08 29.28
N ARG A 14 -24.98 -17.35 28.17
CA ARG A 14 -25.43 -17.83 26.85
C ARG A 14 -24.37 -18.73 26.20
N THR A 15 -24.75 -19.95 25.82
CA THR A 15 -23.97 -20.76 24.87
C THR A 15 -24.22 -20.26 23.45
N VAL A 16 -23.15 -20.02 22.69
CA VAL A 16 -23.20 -19.53 21.31
C VAL A 16 -22.33 -20.39 20.39
N ARG A 17 -22.68 -20.44 19.10
CA ARG A 17 -21.84 -21.04 18.07
C ARG A 17 -20.83 -20.00 17.59
N CYS A 18 -19.56 -20.36 17.68
CA CYS A 18 -18.42 -19.54 17.30
C CYS A 18 -17.58 -20.24 16.21
N THR A 19 -17.00 -19.48 15.29
CA THR A 19 -16.02 -19.98 14.32
C THR A 19 -14.74 -20.41 15.04
N ASP A 20 -13.98 -21.31 14.44
CA ASP A 20 -12.64 -21.61 14.95
C ASP A 20 -11.69 -20.43 14.67
N PRO A 21 -11.10 -19.78 15.69
CA PRO A 21 -10.14 -18.69 15.47
C PRO A 21 -8.88 -19.15 14.73
N ALA A 22 -8.60 -20.47 14.72
CA ALA A 22 -7.51 -21.07 13.96
C ALA A 22 -7.95 -21.56 12.56
N ALA A 23 -9.17 -21.24 12.12
CA ALA A 23 -9.63 -21.61 10.79
C ALA A 23 -8.76 -20.95 9.71
N HIS A 24 -8.19 -21.78 8.83
CA HIS A 24 -7.45 -21.28 7.67
C HIS A 24 -8.37 -20.84 6.53
N THR A 25 -9.63 -21.26 6.58
CA THR A 25 -10.67 -20.97 5.57
C THR A 25 -12.01 -20.90 6.27
N VAL A 26 -12.84 -19.94 5.87
CA VAL A 26 -14.21 -19.80 6.33
C VAL A 26 -15.19 -19.81 5.15
N ASP A 27 -16.45 -20.15 5.42
CA ASP A 27 -17.52 -20.20 4.42
C ASP A 27 -18.75 -19.45 4.92
N TRP A 28 -18.90 -18.20 4.47
CA TRP A 28 -20.01 -17.32 4.85
C TRP A 28 -21.35 -17.71 4.25
N ARG A 29 -21.41 -18.72 3.36
CA ARG A 29 -22.69 -19.32 2.94
C ARG A 29 -23.36 -20.10 4.06
N LEU A 30 -22.59 -20.48 5.08
CA LEU A 30 -23.03 -21.24 6.24
C LEU A 30 -22.68 -20.44 7.50
N THR A 31 -23.68 -19.87 8.19
CA THR A 31 -23.44 -19.06 9.38
C THR A 31 -24.09 -19.67 10.62
N ALA A 32 -23.60 -19.29 11.80
CA ALA A 32 -24.32 -19.45 13.05
C ALA A 32 -25.66 -18.69 13.03
N ASP A 33 -26.53 -19.00 13.99
CA ASP A 33 -27.89 -18.42 14.08
C ASP A 33 -27.90 -16.88 14.21
N SER A 34 -26.84 -16.31 14.77
CA SER A 34 -26.63 -14.86 14.88
C SER A 34 -26.17 -14.19 13.58
N GLY A 35 -25.80 -14.96 12.56
CA GLY A 35 -25.33 -14.47 11.26
C GLY A 35 -23.93 -13.84 11.28
N ASN A 36 -23.23 -13.84 12.42
CA ASN A 36 -21.97 -13.13 12.62
C ASN A 36 -20.73 -14.04 12.73
N GLN A 37 -20.90 -15.34 12.54
CA GLN A 37 -19.84 -16.36 12.62
C GLN A 37 -20.03 -17.37 11.48
N PRO A 38 -19.11 -17.46 10.51
CA PRO A 38 -19.18 -18.42 9.41
C PRO A 38 -18.75 -19.83 9.84
N ALA A 39 -18.96 -20.81 8.97
CA ALA A 39 -18.42 -22.14 9.18
C ALA A 39 -16.91 -22.16 8.89
N ALA A 40 -16.12 -22.73 9.80
CA ALA A 40 -14.74 -23.10 9.50
C ALA A 40 -14.70 -24.29 8.53
N VAL A 41 -13.86 -24.22 7.51
CA VAL A 41 -13.67 -25.32 6.55
C VAL A 41 -12.49 -26.16 7.00
N VAL A 42 -12.73 -27.46 7.13
CA VAL A 42 -11.71 -28.42 7.57
C VAL A 42 -11.72 -29.63 6.66
N ARG A 43 -10.54 -30.00 6.17
CA ARG A 43 -10.34 -31.27 5.44
C ARG A 43 -9.42 -32.19 6.23
N PHE A 44 -9.93 -33.38 6.52
CA PHE A 44 -9.16 -34.46 7.10
C PHE A 44 -8.79 -35.48 6.03
N SER A 45 -7.50 -35.69 5.82
CA SER A 45 -6.98 -36.61 4.80
C SER A 45 -5.70 -37.26 5.29
N GLY A 46 -5.59 -38.59 5.17
CA GLY A 46 -4.38 -39.32 5.53
C GLY A 46 -3.97 -39.18 7.01
N GLY A 47 -4.95 -39.05 7.92
CA GLY A 47 -4.69 -38.91 9.36
C GLY A 47 -4.30 -37.50 9.80
N ARG A 48 -4.36 -36.50 8.91
CA ARG A 48 -3.96 -35.11 9.20
C ARG A 48 -5.02 -34.12 8.71
N LEU A 49 -5.08 -32.97 9.37
CA LEU A 49 -5.79 -31.80 8.86
C LEU A 49 -4.97 -31.17 7.74
N THR A 50 -5.63 -30.83 6.65
CA THR A 50 -5.04 -30.17 5.48
C THR A 50 -5.88 -28.98 5.08
N VAL A 51 -5.23 -27.92 4.61
CA VAL A 51 -5.89 -26.71 4.12
C VAL A 51 -6.61 -26.98 2.80
N CYS A 52 -7.83 -26.49 2.67
CA CYS A 52 -8.56 -26.44 1.41
C CYS A 52 -9.67 -25.40 1.42
N ASP A 53 -10.10 -24.99 0.24
CA ASP A 53 -11.35 -24.26 0.04
C ASP A 53 -12.57 -25.19 0.19
N PRO A 54 -13.81 -24.67 0.34
CA PRO A 54 -15.02 -25.49 0.50
C PRO A 54 -15.24 -26.55 -0.59
N GLY A 55 -14.80 -26.28 -1.83
CA GLY A 55 -14.88 -27.23 -2.95
C GLY A 55 -13.78 -28.30 -2.94
N GLY A 56 -12.81 -28.18 -2.03
CA GLY A 56 -11.66 -29.08 -1.89
C GLY A 56 -10.42 -28.64 -2.66
N GLU A 57 -10.47 -27.47 -3.31
CA GLU A 57 -9.33 -26.79 -3.94
C GLU A 57 -8.24 -26.52 -2.90
N ARG A 58 -6.98 -26.44 -3.36
CA ARG A 58 -5.81 -26.31 -2.49
C ARG A 58 -4.87 -25.27 -3.07
N PRO A 59 -4.09 -24.58 -2.23
CA PRO A 59 -3.05 -23.69 -2.72
C PRO A 59 -2.01 -24.51 -3.49
N ASP A 60 -1.59 -23.99 -4.64
CA ASP A 60 -0.51 -24.55 -5.45
C ASP A 60 0.56 -23.50 -5.66
N PHE A 61 1.72 -23.73 -5.06
CA PHE A 61 2.92 -22.91 -5.25
C PHE A 61 4.00 -23.64 -6.04
N SER A 62 3.62 -24.70 -6.76
CA SER A 62 4.52 -25.33 -7.73
C SER A 62 4.79 -24.36 -8.87
N GLY A 63 6.02 -24.37 -9.38
CA GLY A 63 6.45 -23.46 -10.46
C GLY A 63 6.90 -22.07 -10.00
N ASP A 64 6.68 -21.72 -8.74
CA ASP A 64 7.14 -20.46 -8.13
C ASP A 64 8.64 -20.21 -8.36
N VAL A 65 9.02 -18.94 -8.52
CA VAL A 65 10.40 -18.56 -8.87
C VAL A 65 11.27 -18.34 -7.62
N PRO A 66 12.61 -18.46 -7.74
CA PRO A 66 13.50 -18.18 -6.62
C PRO A 66 13.39 -16.74 -6.09
N LEU A 67 13.41 -16.56 -4.78
CA LEU A 67 13.17 -15.25 -4.13
C LEU A 67 14.21 -14.19 -4.52
N ASN A 68 15.42 -14.59 -4.94
CA ASN A 68 16.44 -13.65 -5.39
C ASN A 68 16.11 -12.98 -6.74
N ARG A 69 15.04 -13.39 -7.43
CA ARG A 69 14.51 -12.74 -8.63
C ARG A 69 13.55 -11.59 -8.33
N LEU A 70 12.98 -11.53 -7.13
CA LEU A 70 12.07 -10.44 -6.72
C LEU A 70 12.84 -9.14 -6.54
N PRO A 71 12.30 -7.94 -6.79
CA PRO A 71 13.02 -6.66 -6.71
C PRO A 71 13.54 -6.28 -5.31
N GLN A 72 14.64 -5.51 -5.28
CA GLN A 72 15.22 -4.95 -4.06
C GLN A 72 14.39 -3.78 -3.52
N ASN A 73 14.42 -3.57 -2.20
CA ASN A 73 13.68 -2.54 -1.45
C ASN A 73 13.85 -1.13 -2.02
N ASN A 74 15.06 -0.73 -2.42
CA ASN A 74 15.36 0.62 -2.90
C ASN A 74 14.88 0.91 -4.34
N SER A 75 14.41 -0.12 -5.04
CA SER A 75 13.96 -0.07 -6.44
C SER A 75 12.49 -0.46 -6.58
N LEU A 76 11.74 -0.44 -5.46
CA LEU A 76 10.31 -0.72 -5.46
C LEU A 76 9.50 0.47 -5.99
N VAL A 77 8.41 0.15 -6.66
CA VAL A 77 7.23 1.00 -6.86
C VAL A 77 6.03 0.18 -6.42
N ILE A 78 5.46 0.56 -5.28
CA ILE A 78 4.32 -0.13 -4.66
C ILE A 78 3.03 0.36 -5.34
N TYR A 79 2.15 -0.56 -5.69
CA TYR A 79 0.81 -0.28 -6.20
C TYR A 79 -0.22 -0.73 -5.15
N GLU A 80 -0.79 0.23 -4.42
CA GLU A 80 -1.82 0.00 -3.41
C GLU A 80 -3.17 -0.16 -4.11
N LEU A 81 -3.79 -1.34 -3.99
CA LEU A 81 -4.98 -1.72 -4.76
C LEU A 81 -6.16 -2.02 -3.84
N PRO A 82 -7.12 -1.08 -3.72
CA PRO A 82 -8.44 -1.37 -3.19
C PRO A 82 -9.17 -2.37 -4.07
N THR A 83 -9.96 -3.25 -3.47
CA THR A 83 -10.69 -4.30 -4.16
C THR A 83 -12.12 -3.88 -4.55
N ALA A 84 -12.60 -2.70 -4.15
CA ALA A 84 -13.86 -2.15 -4.67
C ALA A 84 -13.65 -1.54 -6.06
N TRP A 85 -14.25 -2.12 -7.10
CA TRP A 85 -14.08 -1.68 -8.50
C TRP A 85 -15.42 -1.38 -9.17
N THR A 86 -15.35 -0.62 -10.27
CA THR A 86 -16.52 -0.33 -11.09
C THR A 86 -16.23 -0.33 -12.58
N ASN A 87 -17.28 -0.60 -13.36
CA ASN A 87 -17.32 -0.30 -14.79
C ASN A 87 -18.47 0.69 -15.08
N SER A 88 -18.11 1.85 -15.62
CA SER A 88 -19.04 2.92 -16.00
C SER A 88 -19.33 2.97 -17.51
N GLN A 89 -18.78 2.06 -18.32
CA GLN A 89 -19.01 1.99 -19.77
C GLN A 89 -20.41 1.40 -20.06
N GLY A 90 -21.43 2.26 -20.16
CA GLY A 90 -22.76 1.88 -20.65
C GLY A 90 -23.85 2.88 -20.28
N GLN A 91 -24.75 3.20 -21.23
CA GLN A 91 -26.00 3.90 -20.91
C GLN A 91 -26.93 2.96 -20.14
N GLY A 92 -26.84 2.95 -18.80
CA GLY A 92 -27.93 2.43 -17.96
C GLY A 92 -27.53 1.83 -16.62
N HIS A 93 -26.38 1.17 -16.48
CA HIS A 93 -26.01 0.51 -15.22
C HIS A 93 -24.50 0.56 -14.97
N ARG A 94 -24.12 1.19 -13.87
CA ARG A 94 -22.78 1.13 -13.30
C ARG A 94 -22.62 -0.21 -12.60
N GLU A 95 -21.71 -1.04 -13.07
CA GLU A 95 -21.36 -2.29 -12.40
C GLU A 95 -20.48 -1.95 -11.20
N LEU A 96 -20.95 -2.24 -9.99
CA LEU A 96 -20.22 -2.03 -8.74
C LEU A 96 -20.04 -3.38 -8.05
N GLY A 97 -18.81 -3.72 -7.71
CA GLY A 97 -18.51 -4.99 -7.06
C GLY A 97 -17.16 -5.00 -6.36
N VAL A 98 -16.82 -6.18 -5.84
CA VAL A 98 -15.50 -6.47 -5.28
C VAL A 98 -14.73 -7.29 -6.31
N GLY A 99 -13.56 -6.80 -6.69
CA GLY A 99 -12.59 -7.55 -7.48
C GLY A 99 -12.10 -8.73 -6.67
N THR A 100 -12.08 -9.90 -7.29
CA THR A 100 -11.61 -11.13 -6.66
C THR A 100 -10.10 -11.28 -6.81
N PHE A 101 -9.49 -12.22 -6.08
CA PHE A 101 -8.09 -12.59 -6.29
C PHE A 101 -7.82 -13.00 -7.76
N ARG A 102 -8.81 -13.55 -8.47
CA ARG A 102 -8.70 -13.86 -9.91
C ARG A 102 -8.72 -12.61 -10.79
N ASP A 103 -9.54 -11.61 -10.45
CA ASP A 103 -9.54 -10.34 -11.16
C ASP A 103 -8.21 -9.61 -10.97
N VAL A 104 -7.68 -9.58 -9.75
CA VAL A 104 -6.36 -9.03 -9.46
C VAL A 104 -5.27 -9.80 -10.20
N ARG A 105 -5.34 -11.14 -10.24
CA ARG A 105 -4.38 -11.95 -11.02
C ARG A 105 -4.41 -11.60 -12.50
N ALA A 106 -5.58 -11.31 -13.07
CA ALA A 106 -5.69 -10.88 -14.47
C ALA A 106 -5.07 -9.49 -14.74
N MET A 107 -4.83 -8.66 -13.72
CA MET A 107 -4.03 -7.43 -13.88
C MET A 107 -2.52 -7.71 -13.97
N VAL A 108 -2.08 -8.90 -13.55
CA VAL A 108 -0.67 -9.33 -13.47
C VAL A 108 -0.30 -10.29 -14.60
N ASP A 109 -1.13 -11.29 -14.85
CA ASP A 109 -0.85 -12.42 -15.75
C ASP A 109 -1.73 -12.33 -17.01
N GLU A 110 -1.09 -12.03 -18.14
CA GLU A 110 -1.76 -11.89 -19.43
C GLU A 110 -2.45 -13.17 -19.93
N THR A 111 -2.12 -14.33 -19.35
CA THR A 111 -2.73 -15.61 -19.74
C THR A 111 -4.11 -15.83 -19.11
N VAL A 112 -4.53 -14.96 -18.20
CA VAL A 112 -5.79 -15.02 -17.47
C VAL A 112 -6.65 -13.79 -17.82
N GLY A 113 -7.96 -13.96 -17.85
CA GLY A 113 -8.91 -12.83 -17.94
C GLY A 113 -9.65 -12.65 -16.62
N GLY A 114 -10.20 -11.45 -16.40
CA GLY A 114 -11.02 -11.14 -15.22
C GLY A 114 -12.17 -12.12 -15.03
N ALA A 115 -12.54 -12.36 -13.77
CA ALA A 115 -13.66 -13.17 -13.37
C ALA A 115 -14.94 -12.32 -13.26
N ASN A 116 -14.99 -11.40 -12.29
CA ASN A 116 -16.16 -10.57 -12.01
C ASN A 116 -16.17 -9.30 -12.88
N PHE A 117 -15.01 -8.89 -13.38
CA PHE A 117 -14.87 -7.66 -14.16
C PHE A 117 -14.31 -7.92 -15.57
N ALA A 118 -14.65 -9.06 -16.18
CA ALA A 118 -14.14 -9.48 -17.49
C ALA A 118 -14.34 -8.45 -18.63
N SER A 119 -15.23 -7.47 -18.45
CA SER A 119 -15.50 -6.37 -19.38
C SER A 119 -14.50 -5.20 -19.29
N LEU A 120 -13.70 -5.11 -18.22
CA LEU A 120 -12.73 -4.04 -18.03
C LEU A 120 -11.46 -4.30 -18.85
N PRO A 121 -10.94 -3.31 -19.60
CA PRO A 121 -9.70 -3.47 -20.36
C PRO A 121 -8.47 -3.82 -19.52
N VAL A 122 -8.46 -3.50 -18.23
CA VAL A 122 -7.31 -3.73 -17.33
C VAL A 122 -7.16 -5.21 -16.90
N VAL A 123 -8.17 -6.04 -17.14
CA VAL A 123 -8.17 -7.49 -16.87
C VAL A 123 -8.46 -8.30 -18.14
N GLU A 124 -8.25 -7.69 -19.31
CA GLU A 124 -8.41 -8.35 -20.60
C GLU A 124 -7.30 -9.39 -20.80
N ARG A 125 -7.68 -10.62 -21.17
CA ARG A 125 -6.71 -11.67 -21.53
C ARG A 125 -5.83 -11.20 -22.68
N GLY A 126 -4.53 -11.39 -22.54
CA GLY A 126 -3.49 -10.92 -23.48
C GLY A 126 -2.84 -9.61 -23.05
N ARG A 127 -3.28 -9.04 -21.93
CA ARG A 127 -2.76 -7.81 -21.34
C ARG A 127 -2.28 -8.05 -19.91
N SER A 128 -1.19 -7.39 -19.51
CA SER A 128 -0.73 -7.34 -18.11
C SER A 128 -0.64 -5.88 -17.69
N TYR A 129 -1.68 -5.39 -17.01
CA TYR A 129 -1.81 -3.97 -16.65
C TYR A 129 -0.66 -3.49 -15.75
N LEU A 130 -0.30 -4.27 -14.73
CA LEU A 130 0.80 -3.87 -13.83
C LEU A 130 2.16 -3.91 -14.52
N SER A 131 2.38 -4.81 -15.47
CA SER A 131 3.59 -4.81 -16.30
C SER A 131 3.65 -3.62 -17.25
N GLU A 132 2.50 -3.20 -17.81
CA GLU A 132 2.40 -2.01 -18.64
C GLU A 132 2.73 -0.74 -17.86
N LEU A 133 2.21 -0.62 -16.63
CA LEU A 133 2.55 0.45 -15.69
C LEU A 133 4.03 0.37 -15.28
N GLY A 134 4.54 -0.84 -15.02
CA GLY A 134 5.90 -1.11 -14.56
C GLY A 134 6.06 -1.18 -13.04
N ALA A 135 4.94 -1.21 -12.29
CA ALA A 135 4.97 -1.39 -10.84
C ALA A 135 5.48 -2.80 -10.50
N ASN A 136 6.30 -2.92 -9.45
CA ASN A 136 6.99 -4.16 -9.11
C ASN A 136 6.75 -4.61 -7.66
N ALA A 137 5.81 -3.97 -6.97
CA ALA A 137 5.20 -4.47 -5.76
C ALA A 137 3.69 -4.19 -5.81
N LEU A 138 2.88 -5.18 -5.49
CA LEU A 138 1.44 -5.08 -5.35
C LEU A 138 1.11 -5.13 -3.86
N GLU A 139 0.46 -4.10 -3.33
CA GLU A 139 -0.10 -4.08 -1.98
C GLU A 139 -1.61 -4.21 -2.08
N LEU A 140 -2.15 -5.30 -1.53
CA LEU A 140 -3.60 -5.40 -1.34
C LEU A 140 -3.96 -4.79 0.02
N LEU A 141 -5.02 -3.97 0.00
CA LEU A 141 -5.81 -3.68 1.19
C LEU A 141 -6.21 -5.00 1.89
N PRO A 142 -6.55 -4.98 3.20
CA PRO A 142 -6.54 -6.17 4.05
C PRO A 142 -7.19 -7.40 3.40
N PRO A 143 -6.37 -8.39 2.99
CA PRO A 143 -6.87 -9.57 2.28
C PRO A 143 -7.30 -10.69 3.22
N ALA A 144 -7.18 -10.48 4.54
CA ALA A 144 -7.73 -11.38 5.54
C ALA A 144 -9.25 -11.22 5.64
N ASP A 145 -9.94 -12.30 6.02
CA ASP A 145 -11.40 -12.33 6.02
C ASP A 145 -12.01 -11.27 6.91
N SER A 146 -12.88 -10.49 6.27
CA SER A 146 -13.55 -9.35 6.86
C SER A 146 -15.05 -9.60 7.03
N PHE A 147 -15.66 -8.91 7.99
CA PHE A 147 -17.08 -9.07 8.27
C PHE A 147 -17.98 -8.37 7.24
N PHE A 148 -17.57 -7.19 6.79
CA PHE A 148 -18.38 -6.35 5.91
C PHE A 148 -18.05 -6.60 4.44
N LYS A 149 -19.09 -6.90 3.68
CA LYS A 149 -18.99 -7.10 2.23
C LYS A 149 -18.81 -5.76 1.51
N ARG A 150 -17.91 -5.73 0.52
CA ARG A 150 -17.59 -4.60 -0.38
C ARG A 150 -16.85 -3.43 0.24
N GLU A 151 -16.54 -3.48 1.52
CA GLU A 151 -15.67 -2.52 2.16
C GLU A 151 -14.19 -2.89 1.93
N TRP A 152 -13.29 -2.05 2.44
CA TRP A 152 -11.85 -2.19 2.25
C TRP A 152 -11.21 -3.38 3.00
N GLY A 153 -11.92 -3.99 3.94
CA GLY A 153 -11.45 -5.17 4.68
C GLY A 153 -10.85 -4.89 6.07
N TYR A 154 -10.78 -3.62 6.49
CA TYR A 154 -10.22 -3.23 7.81
C TYR A 154 -10.98 -3.79 9.02
N ASP A 155 -12.24 -4.20 8.83
CA ASP A 155 -13.02 -4.95 9.80
C ASP A 155 -12.71 -6.46 9.75
N THR A 156 -11.43 -6.80 9.96
CA THR A 156 -10.95 -8.20 9.94
C THR A 156 -11.62 -9.03 11.04
N ALA A 157 -12.16 -10.18 10.66
CA ALA A 157 -12.89 -11.11 11.52
C ALA A 157 -12.15 -12.44 11.73
N HIS A 158 -11.47 -12.95 10.69
CA HIS A 158 -10.75 -14.23 10.77
C HIS A 158 -9.35 -14.09 10.18
N PHE A 159 -8.40 -13.72 11.03
CA PHE A 159 -7.03 -13.35 10.64
C PHE A 159 -6.26 -14.45 9.88
N LEU A 160 -6.52 -15.74 10.16
CA LEU A 160 -5.81 -16.85 9.51
C LEU A 160 -6.42 -17.28 8.16
N ALA A 161 -7.57 -16.71 7.79
CA ALA A 161 -8.28 -17.00 6.55
C ALA A 161 -8.16 -15.84 5.55
N PRO A 162 -7.83 -16.10 4.27
CA PRO A 162 -8.03 -15.11 3.22
C PRO A 162 -9.51 -14.79 3.05
N ASP A 163 -9.80 -13.58 2.59
CA ASP A 163 -11.17 -13.07 2.51
C ASP A 163 -12.06 -13.88 1.58
N HIS A 164 -13.22 -14.27 2.12
CA HIS A 164 -14.17 -15.09 1.43
C HIS A 164 -14.73 -14.42 0.17
N ASP A 165 -15.05 -13.13 0.23
CA ASP A 165 -15.62 -12.37 -0.88
C ASP A 165 -14.57 -12.14 -1.98
N LEU A 166 -13.32 -11.83 -1.61
CA LEU A 166 -12.20 -11.79 -2.56
C LEU A 166 -11.94 -13.16 -3.20
N GLY A 167 -12.26 -14.24 -2.50
CA GLY A 167 -12.21 -15.60 -3.02
C GLY A 167 -13.45 -16.05 -3.81
N PHE A 168 -14.44 -15.20 -4.07
CA PHE A 168 -15.71 -15.62 -4.67
C PHE A 168 -15.89 -15.12 -6.12
N PRO A 169 -15.26 -15.77 -7.12
CA PRO A 169 -15.46 -15.42 -8.52
C PRO A 169 -16.85 -15.78 -9.01
N GLU A 170 -17.39 -14.98 -9.92
CA GLU A 170 -18.72 -15.14 -10.49
C GLU A 170 -18.85 -16.51 -11.17
N GLY A 171 -19.98 -17.17 -10.92
CA GLY A 171 -20.26 -18.51 -11.44
C GLY A 171 -19.70 -19.67 -10.58
N ASN A 172 -18.87 -19.41 -9.58
CA ASN A 172 -18.48 -20.44 -8.63
C ASN A 172 -19.61 -20.76 -7.64
N THR A 173 -19.71 -22.02 -7.22
CA THR A 173 -20.66 -22.44 -6.18
C THR A 173 -20.19 -22.11 -4.77
N SER A 174 -18.88 -21.94 -4.56
CA SER A 174 -18.21 -21.68 -3.28
C SER A 174 -16.98 -20.81 -3.47
N SER A 175 -16.53 -20.16 -2.39
CA SER A 175 -15.25 -19.42 -2.37
C SER A 175 -14.07 -20.36 -2.69
N THR A 176 -13.06 -19.82 -3.36
CA THR A 176 -11.77 -20.43 -3.70
C THR A 176 -10.59 -19.57 -3.21
N ALA A 177 -10.81 -18.86 -2.10
CA ALA A 177 -9.92 -17.83 -1.56
C ALA A 177 -8.46 -18.29 -1.43
N ILE A 178 -8.21 -19.47 -0.87
CA ILE A 178 -6.85 -19.95 -0.66
C ILE A 178 -6.16 -20.33 -1.96
N ALA A 179 -6.85 -21.07 -2.84
CA ALA A 179 -6.27 -21.46 -4.12
C ALA A 179 -5.99 -20.22 -4.98
N ASP A 180 -6.89 -19.24 -4.98
CA ASP A 180 -6.77 -18.07 -5.84
C ASP A 180 -5.71 -17.07 -5.33
N ILE A 181 -5.59 -16.82 -4.03
CA ILE A 181 -4.50 -15.97 -3.51
C ILE A 181 -3.12 -16.61 -3.71
N ALA A 182 -3.00 -17.94 -3.56
CA ALA A 182 -1.76 -18.65 -3.86
C ALA A 182 -1.37 -18.49 -5.34
N ALA A 183 -2.33 -18.65 -6.26
CA ALA A 183 -2.10 -18.46 -7.68
C ALA A 183 -1.75 -16.99 -8.03
N LEU A 184 -2.34 -16.02 -7.32
CA LEU A 184 -2.01 -14.61 -7.46
C LEU A 184 -0.56 -14.32 -7.03
N VAL A 185 -0.14 -14.82 -5.85
CA VAL A 185 1.24 -14.67 -5.36
C VAL A 185 2.25 -15.26 -6.36
N VAL A 186 1.99 -16.47 -6.85
CA VAL A 186 2.83 -17.11 -7.87
C VAL A 186 2.89 -16.29 -9.17
N ALA A 187 1.76 -15.75 -9.63
CA ALA A 187 1.72 -14.86 -10.79
C ALA A 187 2.55 -13.60 -10.56
N CYS A 188 2.41 -12.94 -9.40
CA CYS A 188 3.24 -11.80 -9.03
C CYS A 188 4.73 -12.14 -9.12
N HIS A 189 5.16 -13.24 -8.50
CA HIS A 189 6.58 -13.63 -8.51
C HIS A 189 7.10 -13.91 -9.92
N HIS A 190 6.33 -14.58 -10.79
CA HIS A 190 6.72 -14.83 -12.18
C HIS A 190 6.96 -13.54 -12.97
N HIS A 191 6.24 -12.46 -12.63
CA HIS A 191 6.36 -11.15 -13.25
C HIS A 191 7.33 -10.20 -12.53
N GLY A 192 8.09 -10.70 -11.54
CA GLY A 192 9.02 -9.87 -10.76
C GLY A 192 8.30 -8.84 -9.88
N ILE A 193 7.07 -9.15 -9.47
CA ILE A 193 6.25 -8.31 -8.59
C ILE A 193 6.25 -8.95 -7.20
N ARG A 194 6.57 -8.17 -6.17
CA ARG A 194 6.43 -8.59 -4.77
C ARG A 194 4.98 -8.44 -4.30
N PHE A 195 4.52 -9.37 -3.47
CA PHE A 195 3.17 -9.34 -2.93
C PHE A 195 3.17 -8.86 -1.47
N PHE A 196 2.70 -7.63 -1.26
CA PHE A 196 2.52 -6.99 0.04
C PHE A 196 1.08 -7.17 0.51
N VAL A 197 0.92 -7.30 1.81
CA VAL A 197 -0.40 -7.33 2.44
C VAL A 197 -0.49 -6.26 3.51
N ASP A 198 -1.64 -5.59 3.54
CA ASP A 198 -2.06 -4.76 4.64
C ASP A 198 -2.54 -5.64 5.80
N MET A 199 -1.86 -5.53 6.95
CA MET A 199 -2.15 -6.30 8.15
C MET A 199 -2.75 -5.43 9.24
N VAL A 200 -4.04 -5.63 9.46
CA VAL A 200 -4.75 -5.11 10.63
C VAL A 200 -4.32 -5.88 11.87
N MET A 201 -3.96 -5.16 12.93
CA MET A 201 -3.55 -5.76 14.21
C MET A 201 -4.12 -5.02 15.42
N ALA A 202 -4.51 -3.75 15.27
CA ALA A 202 -4.99 -2.96 16.40
C ALA A 202 -6.34 -3.46 16.94
N PHE A 203 -7.23 -3.87 16.04
CA PHE A 203 -8.61 -4.23 16.33
C PHE A 203 -9.13 -5.33 15.38
N GLY A 204 -10.29 -5.89 15.70
CA GLY A 204 -11.02 -6.81 14.83
C GLY A 204 -12.53 -6.67 15.00
N ARG A 205 -13.28 -7.17 14.00
CA ARG A 205 -14.74 -7.12 13.97
C ARG A 205 -15.32 -8.52 14.09
N VAL A 206 -16.21 -8.74 15.05
CA VAL A 206 -16.82 -10.06 15.32
C VAL A 206 -15.81 -11.20 15.37
N GLU A 207 -14.58 -10.91 15.78
CA GLU A 207 -13.52 -11.90 15.86
C GLU A 207 -13.86 -12.93 16.96
N PRO A 208 -13.64 -14.24 16.72
CA PRO A 208 -14.02 -15.29 17.66
C PRO A 208 -13.58 -15.11 19.13
N TYR A 209 -12.37 -14.59 19.42
CA TYR A 209 -11.91 -14.34 20.79
C TYR A 209 -12.67 -13.22 21.50
N GLN A 210 -13.40 -12.34 20.80
CA GLN A 210 -14.36 -11.42 21.43
C GLN A 210 -15.49 -12.17 22.15
N THR A 211 -15.70 -13.44 21.83
CA THR A 211 -16.70 -14.31 22.47
C THR A 211 -16.06 -15.40 23.30
N ILE A 212 -14.96 -16.01 22.83
CA ILE A 212 -14.33 -17.15 23.50
C ILE A 212 -13.61 -16.73 24.78
N ASP A 213 -12.88 -15.62 24.75
CA ASP A 213 -12.05 -15.16 25.88
C ASP A 213 -11.80 -13.65 25.79
N PHE A 214 -12.86 -12.86 26.00
CA PHE A 214 -12.82 -11.42 25.77
C PHE A 214 -11.72 -10.74 26.60
N ASP A 215 -11.66 -10.97 27.91
CA ASP A 215 -10.78 -10.20 28.80
C ASP A 215 -9.29 -10.43 28.55
N ASN A 216 -8.89 -11.60 28.03
CA ASN A 216 -7.50 -11.89 27.74
C ASN A 216 -7.05 -11.41 26.35
N PHE A 217 -7.98 -11.22 25.42
CA PHE A 217 -7.66 -10.83 24.04
C PHE A 217 -8.03 -9.39 23.73
N CYS A 218 -9.12 -8.88 24.29
CA CYS A 218 -9.78 -7.64 23.90
C CYS A 218 -9.94 -6.69 25.08
N ILE A 219 -9.91 -5.39 24.80
CA ILE A 219 -10.26 -4.35 25.77
C ILE A 219 -11.71 -3.90 25.55
N GLY A 220 -12.42 -3.59 26.63
CA GLY A 220 -13.70 -2.86 26.56
C GLY A 220 -13.51 -1.46 25.97
N ASP A 221 -14.55 -0.63 25.90
CA ASP A 221 -14.40 0.75 25.38
C ASP A 221 -13.31 1.49 26.19
N PRO A 222 -12.17 1.86 25.57
CA PRO A 222 -11.07 2.50 26.29
C PRO A 222 -11.47 3.83 26.96
N LYS A 223 -12.57 4.46 26.51
CA LYS A 223 -13.09 5.69 27.13
C LYS A 223 -13.61 5.44 28.54
N ASP A 224 -14.13 4.24 28.80
CA ASP A 224 -14.67 3.80 30.09
C ASP A 224 -13.60 3.15 30.99
N HIS A 225 -12.42 2.83 30.43
CA HIS A 225 -11.34 2.09 31.08
C HIS A 225 -9.99 2.79 30.96
N ARG A 226 -9.92 4.10 31.21
CA ARG A 226 -8.70 4.92 30.98
C ARG A 226 -7.51 4.50 31.83
N GLU A 227 -7.73 3.80 32.93
CA GLU A 227 -6.71 3.24 33.81
C GLU A 227 -6.08 1.96 33.27
N ASP A 228 -6.69 1.33 32.26
CA ASP A 228 -6.18 0.12 31.63
C ASP A 228 -4.89 0.44 30.85
N PRO A 229 -3.80 -0.33 31.04
CA PRO A 229 -2.54 -0.10 30.34
C PRO A 229 -2.66 -0.18 28.81
N ASP A 230 -3.68 -0.83 28.28
CA ASP A 230 -3.98 -0.92 26.86
C ASP A 230 -4.98 0.15 26.38
N ALA A 231 -5.39 1.15 27.19
CA ALA A 231 -6.40 2.14 26.80
C ALA A 231 -5.89 3.29 25.92
N LEU A 232 -4.58 3.57 25.98
CA LEU A 232 -3.97 4.73 25.32
C LEU A 232 -3.13 4.32 24.13
N THR A 233 -3.04 5.18 23.12
CA THR A 233 -2.19 4.97 21.94
C THR A 233 -0.71 4.92 22.36
N SER A 234 0.16 4.45 21.47
CA SER A 234 1.57 4.77 21.65
C SER A 234 1.79 6.30 21.63
N GLY A 235 2.83 6.76 22.33
CA GLY A 235 3.21 8.17 22.29
C GLY A 235 3.47 8.61 20.85
N ARG A 236 2.77 9.66 20.41
CA ARG A 236 3.03 10.35 19.14
C ARG A 236 4.45 10.92 19.14
N ALA A 237 4.89 11.50 18.01
CA ALA A 237 6.22 12.14 17.93
C ALA A 237 6.50 13.20 19.02
N ASP A 238 5.48 13.84 19.58
CA ASP A 238 5.58 14.81 20.69
C ASP A 238 5.40 14.18 22.09
N GLY A 239 5.22 12.86 22.17
CA GLY A 239 4.96 12.11 23.39
C GLY A 239 3.50 12.15 23.86
N HIS A 240 2.60 12.81 23.13
CA HIS A 240 1.18 12.81 23.44
C HIS A 240 0.56 11.43 23.22
N GLN A 241 -0.37 11.04 24.09
CA GLN A 241 -1.12 9.79 23.97
C GLN A 241 -2.61 10.11 23.97
N ASP A 242 -3.30 9.62 22.95
CA ASP A 242 -4.75 9.68 22.86
C ASP A 242 -5.36 8.40 23.40
N ILE A 243 -6.68 8.40 23.55
CA ILE A 243 -7.44 7.17 23.78
C ILE A 243 -7.43 6.39 22.47
N ARG A 244 -7.13 5.09 22.53
CA ARG A 244 -7.17 4.23 21.33
C ARG A 244 -8.56 4.22 20.73
N ASP A 245 -8.62 4.25 19.41
CA ASP A 245 -9.86 4.14 18.64
C ASP A 245 -9.84 2.82 17.86
N GLY A 246 -10.86 2.00 18.07
CA GLY A 246 -11.08 0.78 17.29
C GLY A 246 -11.83 1.03 15.99
N PHE A 247 -12.20 2.28 15.69
CA PHE A 247 -12.97 2.69 14.51
C PHE A 247 -14.28 1.92 14.33
N GLY A 248 -14.96 1.62 15.45
CA GLY A 248 -16.18 0.82 15.48
C GLY A 248 -15.94 -0.69 15.66
N SER A 249 -14.69 -1.14 15.60
CA SER A 249 -14.23 -2.49 15.92
C SER A 249 -13.70 -2.62 17.35
N THR A 250 -13.40 -3.85 17.77
CA THR A 250 -12.92 -4.15 19.13
C THR A 250 -11.40 -4.23 19.16
N LEU A 251 -10.78 -3.45 20.04
CA LEU A 251 -9.33 -3.36 20.20
C LEU A 251 -8.75 -4.59 20.90
N PHE A 252 -7.56 -5.02 20.46
CA PHE A 252 -6.81 -6.08 21.11
C PHE A 252 -5.96 -5.57 22.30
N ARG A 253 -5.71 -6.46 23.26
CA ARG A 253 -4.83 -6.25 24.42
C ARG A 253 -3.42 -6.72 24.13
N TYR A 254 -2.46 -5.82 24.25
CA TYR A 254 -1.06 -6.13 24.03
C TYR A 254 -0.25 -6.20 25.32
N THR A 255 -0.83 -5.90 26.48
CA THR A 255 -0.09 -5.94 27.76
C THR A 255 -0.55 -7.02 28.73
N ARG A 256 -1.73 -7.63 28.52
CA ARG A 256 -2.31 -8.60 29.44
C ARG A 256 -1.69 -9.99 29.30
N GLU A 257 -0.90 -10.40 30.28
CA GLU A 257 -0.41 -11.77 30.41
C GLU A 257 -1.45 -12.71 31.03
N LEU A 258 -1.37 -13.99 30.68
CA LEU A 258 -2.14 -15.04 31.33
C LEU A 258 -1.72 -15.25 32.79
N ASP A 259 -2.67 -15.56 33.66
CA ASP A 259 -2.40 -15.85 35.07
C ASP A 259 -1.65 -17.17 35.30
N ALA A 260 -1.66 -18.07 34.31
CA ALA A 260 -0.98 -19.36 34.35
C ALA A 260 -0.51 -19.80 32.96
N PRO A 261 0.51 -20.68 32.85
CA PRO A 261 0.95 -21.18 31.56
C PRO A 261 -0.17 -21.89 30.80
N ALA A 262 -0.38 -21.51 29.54
CA ALA A 262 -1.30 -22.16 28.60
C ALA A 262 -0.58 -22.49 27.29
N TYR A 263 -1.24 -23.26 26.42
CA TYR A 263 -0.65 -23.66 25.15
C TYR A 263 -0.35 -22.45 24.27
N ASP A 264 0.93 -22.25 23.97
CA ASP A 264 1.41 -21.25 23.04
C ASP A 264 1.46 -21.86 21.62
N PRO A 265 0.65 -21.37 20.66
CA PRO A 265 0.61 -21.91 19.31
C PRO A 265 1.92 -21.67 18.53
N ILE A 266 2.77 -20.75 18.99
CA ILE A 266 4.02 -20.40 18.32
C ILE A 266 5.15 -21.34 18.71
N SER A 267 5.38 -21.55 20.01
CA SER A 267 6.41 -22.49 20.50
C SER A 267 5.94 -23.95 20.55
N GLY A 268 4.62 -24.18 20.59
CA GLY A 268 4.03 -25.49 20.80
C GLY A 268 4.18 -26.03 22.23
N GLN A 269 4.55 -25.18 23.19
CA GLN A 269 4.72 -25.51 24.61
C GLN A 269 3.70 -24.74 25.47
N ASN A 270 3.51 -25.14 26.72
CA ASN A 270 2.75 -24.34 27.67
C ASN A 270 3.64 -23.22 28.25
N ALA A 271 3.22 -21.96 28.11
CA ALA A 271 3.96 -20.79 28.57
C ALA A 271 3.01 -19.68 29.08
N VAL A 272 3.53 -18.79 29.92
CA VAL A 272 2.84 -17.53 30.23
C VAL A 272 3.10 -16.58 29.07
N THR A 273 2.03 -16.14 28.42
CA THR A 273 2.08 -15.29 27.22
C THR A 273 1.04 -14.18 27.30
N VAL A 274 1.16 -13.18 26.43
CA VAL A 274 0.05 -12.28 26.06
C VAL A 274 -0.73 -12.92 24.91
N PRO A 275 -1.96 -13.41 25.10
CA PRO A 275 -2.65 -14.22 24.09
C PRO A 275 -2.89 -13.51 22.76
N ALA A 276 -3.28 -12.22 22.77
CA ALA A 276 -3.48 -11.48 21.52
C ALA A 276 -2.17 -11.37 20.70
N ARG A 277 -1.00 -11.24 21.35
CA ARG A 277 0.30 -11.28 20.65
C ARG A 277 0.50 -12.63 19.95
N GLN A 278 0.15 -13.74 20.61
CA GLN A 278 0.28 -15.07 20.00
C GLN A 278 -0.70 -15.28 18.85
N HIS A 279 -1.90 -14.70 18.93
CA HIS A 279 -2.84 -14.68 17.81
C HIS A 279 -2.26 -13.94 16.60
N MET A 280 -1.70 -12.74 16.81
CA MET A 280 -1.05 -11.98 15.75
C MET A 280 0.20 -12.66 15.19
N TYR A 281 1.01 -13.32 16.03
CA TYR A 281 2.11 -14.15 15.51
C TYR A 281 1.63 -15.35 14.71
N SER A 282 0.45 -15.89 15.02
CA SER A 282 -0.16 -16.99 14.26
C SER A 282 -0.67 -16.49 12.91
N TYR A 283 -1.31 -15.31 12.90
CA TYR A 283 -1.65 -14.56 11.70
C TYR A 283 -0.42 -14.36 10.80
N LEU A 284 0.65 -13.77 11.34
CA LEU A 284 1.91 -13.58 10.62
C LEU A 284 2.47 -14.89 10.07
N THR A 285 2.54 -15.93 10.90
CA THR A 285 3.15 -17.22 10.52
C THR A 285 2.38 -17.86 9.35
N ARG A 286 1.04 -17.82 9.41
CA ARG A 286 0.17 -18.33 8.35
C ARG A 286 0.46 -17.63 7.02
N TRP A 287 0.48 -16.30 7.03
CA TRP A 287 0.62 -15.51 5.81
C TRP A 287 2.03 -15.57 5.23
N MET A 288 3.06 -15.53 6.07
CA MET A 288 4.46 -15.63 5.64
C MET A 288 4.83 -17.02 5.11
N ARG A 289 4.45 -18.08 5.84
CA ARG A 289 4.88 -19.44 5.54
C ARG A 289 4.03 -20.10 4.46
N ASP A 290 2.72 -19.97 4.59
CA ASP A 290 1.79 -20.76 3.78
C ASP A 290 1.24 -19.97 2.60
N LEU A 291 1.11 -18.64 2.71
CA LEU A 291 0.65 -17.77 1.61
C LEU A 291 1.80 -17.04 0.90
N ARG A 292 3.00 -17.09 1.48
CA ARG A 292 4.27 -16.67 0.87
C ARG A 292 4.35 -15.17 0.51
N ILE A 293 3.73 -14.29 1.29
CA ILE A 293 3.84 -12.83 1.13
C ILE A 293 5.30 -12.35 1.22
N ASP A 294 5.60 -11.18 0.64
CA ASP A 294 6.96 -10.62 0.51
C ASP A 294 7.14 -9.26 1.21
N GLY A 295 6.10 -8.75 1.86
CA GLY A 295 6.14 -7.48 2.56
C GLY A 295 4.85 -7.24 3.34
N ILE A 296 4.94 -6.36 4.34
CA ILE A 296 3.84 -6.06 5.26
C ILE A 296 3.69 -4.56 5.39
N ARG A 297 2.46 -4.08 5.19
CA ARG A 297 2.01 -2.76 5.67
C ARG A 297 1.23 -3.00 6.96
N MET A 298 1.68 -2.44 8.08
CA MET A 298 1.00 -2.55 9.37
C MET A 298 0.02 -1.39 9.52
N ASP A 299 -1.25 -1.72 9.65
CA ASP A 299 -2.32 -0.78 9.89
C ASP A 299 -2.26 -0.18 11.29
N SER A 300 -2.54 1.12 11.37
CA SER A 300 -2.81 1.85 12.60
C SER A 300 -1.89 1.45 13.77
N VAL A 301 -0.57 1.61 13.57
CA VAL A 301 0.45 1.22 14.55
C VAL A 301 0.26 1.94 15.88
N GLU A 302 -0.26 3.18 15.85
CA GLU A 302 -0.63 3.96 17.02
C GLU A 302 -1.66 3.25 17.91
N ASN A 303 -2.59 2.51 17.29
CA ASN A 303 -3.65 1.77 17.97
C ASN A 303 -3.25 0.32 18.28
N VAL A 304 -2.12 -0.20 17.81
CA VAL A 304 -1.48 -1.37 18.44
C VAL A 304 -0.87 -0.97 19.79
N ALA A 305 -0.41 0.28 19.88
CA ALA A 305 0.02 0.94 21.12
C ALA A 305 1.12 0.21 21.92
N ASN A 306 1.89 -0.68 21.26
CA ASN A 306 2.95 -1.44 21.92
C ASN A 306 4.17 -1.60 21.00
N TRP A 307 5.13 -0.68 21.12
CA TRP A 307 6.34 -0.67 20.27
C TRP A 307 7.24 -1.90 20.46
N ASP A 308 7.23 -2.52 21.64
CA ASP A 308 7.93 -3.78 21.87
C ASP A 308 7.34 -4.90 21.05
N PHE A 309 6.02 -5.04 21.06
CA PHE A 309 5.35 -6.00 20.20
C PHE A 309 5.54 -5.70 18.70
N ILE A 310 5.46 -4.44 18.26
CA ILE A 310 5.71 -4.05 16.85
C ILE A 310 7.10 -4.51 16.39
N ARG A 311 8.14 -4.27 17.20
CA ARG A 311 9.50 -4.77 16.92
C ARG A 311 9.53 -6.28 16.82
N ASP A 312 8.94 -6.96 17.80
CA ASP A 312 9.04 -8.41 17.92
C ASP A 312 8.27 -9.09 16.77
N PHE A 313 7.13 -8.53 16.35
CA PHE A 313 6.39 -8.94 15.16
C PHE A 313 7.20 -8.74 13.88
N LYS A 314 7.77 -7.55 13.68
CA LYS A 314 8.64 -7.28 12.54
C LYS A 314 9.83 -8.23 12.50
N ASN A 315 10.50 -8.45 13.63
CA ASN A 315 11.64 -9.37 13.72
C ASN A 315 11.23 -10.80 13.37
N ARG A 316 10.10 -11.28 13.88
CA ARG A 316 9.56 -12.59 13.53
C ARG A 316 9.24 -12.70 12.03
N ALA A 317 8.76 -11.62 11.42
CA ALA A 317 8.49 -11.59 9.98
C ALA A 317 9.80 -11.76 9.19
N HIS A 318 10.85 -11.03 9.57
CA HIS A 318 12.20 -11.23 9.01
C HIS A 318 12.75 -12.64 9.26
N ASP A 319 12.54 -13.24 10.42
CA ASP A 319 12.96 -14.62 10.69
C ASP A 319 12.28 -15.62 9.74
N LEU A 320 10.97 -15.48 9.52
CA LEU A 320 10.19 -16.33 8.61
C LEU A 320 10.58 -16.12 7.14
N TRP A 321 10.87 -14.87 6.76
CA TRP A 321 11.43 -14.56 5.44
C TRP A 321 12.79 -15.22 5.24
N ASN A 322 13.68 -15.07 6.21
CA ASN A 322 15.02 -15.67 6.20
C ASN A 322 14.97 -17.21 6.18
N GLU A 323 14.00 -17.84 6.85
CA GLU A 323 13.75 -19.28 6.77
C GLU A 323 13.43 -19.69 5.31
N ARG A 324 12.51 -18.99 4.64
CA ARG A 324 12.16 -19.25 3.23
C ARG A 324 13.34 -19.02 2.29
N TRP A 325 14.12 -17.97 2.53
CA TRP A 325 15.31 -17.64 1.76
C TRP A 325 16.40 -18.73 1.91
N ALA A 326 16.69 -19.14 3.15
CA ALA A 326 17.68 -20.17 3.46
C ALA A 326 17.25 -21.54 2.92
N ALA A 327 15.96 -21.86 2.95
CA ALA A 327 15.41 -23.10 2.37
C ALA A 327 15.68 -23.22 0.85
N GLN A 328 15.91 -22.10 0.17
CA GLN A 328 16.29 -22.04 -1.25
C GLN A 328 17.81 -21.93 -1.48
N ALA A 329 18.62 -21.92 -0.41
CA ALA A 329 20.09 -21.81 -0.45
C ALA A 329 20.61 -20.58 -1.21
N LEU A 330 19.97 -19.41 -1.04
CA LEU A 330 20.22 -18.21 -1.85
C LEU A 330 21.37 -17.31 -1.37
N GLY A 331 21.99 -17.56 -0.21
CA GLY A 331 23.13 -16.78 0.29
C GLY A 331 22.74 -15.43 0.88
N GLU A 332 23.52 -14.38 0.63
CA GLU A 332 23.26 -13.01 1.10
C GLU A 332 22.15 -12.31 0.29
N GLY A 333 21.59 -11.23 0.82
CA GLY A 333 20.61 -10.38 0.13
C GLY A 333 19.14 -10.60 0.51
N ALA A 334 18.86 -11.38 1.56
CA ALA A 334 17.50 -11.60 2.06
C ALA A 334 16.86 -10.27 2.54
N ASP A 335 17.55 -9.52 3.39
CA ASP A 335 17.05 -8.26 3.97
C ASP A 335 16.83 -7.15 2.94
N GLU A 336 17.45 -7.27 1.75
CA GLU A 336 17.26 -6.33 0.65
C GLU A 336 15.94 -6.55 -0.10
N ARG A 337 15.20 -7.62 0.20
CA ARG A 337 14.00 -8.06 -0.53
C ARG A 337 12.80 -8.37 0.38
N PHE A 338 12.83 -7.86 1.61
CA PHE A 338 11.71 -7.89 2.55
C PHE A 338 11.57 -6.54 3.26
N LEU A 339 10.34 -6.09 3.49
CA LEU A 339 10.04 -4.85 4.21
C LEU A 339 8.82 -5.01 5.10
N VAL A 340 8.89 -4.42 6.28
CA VAL A 340 7.77 -4.18 7.17
C VAL A 340 7.65 -2.69 7.43
N VAL A 341 6.61 -2.09 6.85
CA VAL A 341 6.29 -0.67 6.94
C VAL A 341 5.11 -0.48 7.89
N GLY A 342 5.17 0.52 8.76
CA GLY A 342 4.04 0.86 9.62
C GLY A 342 3.37 2.17 9.24
N GLU A 343 2.04 2.17 9.31
CA GLU A 343 1.25 3.39 9.35
C GLU A 343 1.29 3.98 10.76
N GLU A 344 2.07 5.03 10.92
CA GLU A 344 2.02 5.92 12.08
C GLU A 344 2.28 7.33 11.54
N LEU A 345 1.19 8.06 11.28
CA LEU A 345 1.22 9.32 10.52
C LEU A 345 1.85 10.48 11.31
N SER A 346 2.09 10.33 12.62
CA SER A 346 2.93 11.30 13.36
C SER A 346 4.43 11.15 13.08
N GLU A 347 4.82 10.08 12.37
CA GLU A 347 6.18 9.79 11.91
C GLU A 347 7.26 9.85 13.01
N PRO A 348 7.10 9.17 14.16
CA PRO A 348 8.12 9.15 15.20
C PRO A 348 9.32 8.35 14.69
N MET A 349 10.38 9.06 14.31
CA MET A 349 11.65 8.45 13.85
C MET A 349 12.28 7.49 14.88
N ALA A 350 11.84 7.54 16.14
CA ALA A 350 12.15 6.54 17.16
C ALA A 350 11.78 5.10 16.73
N LEU A 351 10.68 4.91 16.00
CA LEU A 351 10.30 3.60 15.48
C LEU A 351 11.35 3.04 14.51
N LEU A 352 12.01 3.89 13.74
CA LEU A 352 13.07 3.48 12.80
C LEU A 352 14.43 3.35 13.51
N THR A 353 14.83 4.35 14.28
CA THR A 353 16.13 4.39 14.96
C THR A 353 16.29 3.32 16.05
N GLN A 354 15.19 2.83 16.62
CA GLN A 354 15.17 1.70 17.56
C GLN A 354 14.89 0.35 16.87
N GLY A 355 14.79 0.33 15.54
CA GLY A 355 14.56 -0.89 14.76
C GLY A 355 13.21 -1.55 15.03
N ARG A 356 12.17 -0.77 15.34
CA ARG A 356 10.78 -1.25 15.53
C ARG A 356 10.12 -1.57 14.19
N LEU A 357 10.38 -0.75 13.19
CA LEU A 357 9.90 -0.89 11.80
C LEU A 357 11.06 -0.70 10.82
N ASP A 358 10.90 -1.17 9.59
CA ASP A 358 11.86 -0.92 8.51
C ASP A 358 11.58 0.41 7.81
N GLY A 359 10.31 0.81 7.75
CA GLY A 359 9.89 2.09 7.17
C GLY A 359 8.57 2.61 7.73
N LEU A 360 8.27 3.86 7.41
CA LEU A 360 7.04 4.56 7.76
C LEU A 360 6.42 5.17 6.51
N TRP A 361 5.09 5.29 6.54
CA TRP A 361 4.37 6.18 5.63
C TRP A 361 4.86 7.63 5.81
N ASN A 362 5.27 8.27 4.72
CA ASN A 362 5.78 9.64 4.73
C ASN A 362 4.65 10.64 4.42
N ASP A 363 3.79 10.92 5.39
CA ASP A 363 2.70 11.90 5.27
C ASP A 363 3.23 13.31 5.04
N LYS A 364 4.43 13.64 5.54
CA LYS A 364 5.08 14.93 5.25
C LYS A 364 5.39 15.11 3.76
N PHE A 365 5.84 14.07 3.06
CA PHE A 365 6.01 14.12 1.60
C PHE A 365 4.71 14.56 0.93
N ARG A 366 3.59 13.88 1.25
CA ARG A 366 2.28 14.17 0.69
C ARG A 366 1.88 15.62 0.94
N ALA A 367 1.96 16.09 2.18
CA ALA A 367 1.57 17.45 2.56
C ALA A 367 2.41 18.50 1.81
N LEU A 368 3.74 18.38 1.85
CA LEU A 368 4.68 19.31 1.22
C LEU A 368 4.47 19.36 -0.30
N ILE A 369 4.41 18.20 -0.97
CA ILE A 369 4.34 18.18 -2.43
C ILE A 369 2.98 18.65 -2.93
N ARG A 370 1.87 18.29 -2.26
CA ARG A 370 0.53 18.74 -2.64
C ARG A 370 0.39 20.25 -2.48
N ALA A 371 0.96 20.84 -1.41
CA ALA A 371 1.02 22.30 -1.28
C ALA A 371 1.78 22.95 -2.45
N ALA A 372 2.98 22.43 -2.78
CA ALA A 372 3.79 22.95 -3.89
C ALA A 372 3.06 22.84 -5.25
N LEU A 373 2.34 21.75 -5.49
CA LEU A 373 1.59 21.47 -6.71
C LEU A 373 0.42 22.44 -6.97
N ILE A 374 -0.01 23.21 -5.98
CA ILE A 374 -0.99 24.30 -6.12
C ILE A 374 -0.37 25.68 -5.82
N GLY A 375 0.96 25.76 -5.78
CA GLY A 375 1.69 27.00 -5.61
C GLY A 375 1.70 27.56 -4.19
N LEU A 376 1.46 26.72 -3.18
CA LEU A 376 1.53 27.07 -1.77
C LEU A 376 2.80 26.50 -1.12
N THR A 377 2.98 26.82 0.16
CA THR A 377 3.99 26.21 1.04
C THR A 377 3.30 25.53 2.21
N GLU A 378 4.05 24.72 2.95
CA GLU A 378 3.57 23.92 4.08
C GLU A 378 4.58 24.02 5.23
N ASP A 379 4.16 23.72 6.47
CA ASP A 379 5.02 23.73 7.67
C ASP A 379 5.76 25.05 7.97
N GLY A 380 5.22 26.17 7.49
CA GLY A 380 5.87 27.49 7.62
C GLY A 380 7.17 27.64 6.83
N LEU A 381 7.45 26.71 5.91
CA LEU A 381 8.63 26.71 5.04
C LEU A 381 8.47 27.72 3.89
N ASN A 382 9.60 28.13 3.31
CA ASN A 382 9.58 28.79 2.00
C ASN A 382 9.41 27.74 0.87
N PHE A 383 9.08 28.20 -0.34
CA PHE A 383 8.76 27.31 -1.46
C PHE A 383 9.91 26.37 -1.84
N GLU A 384 11.14 26.88 -1.82
CA GLU A 384 12.32 26.07 -2.12
C GLU A 384 12.50 24.96 -1.08
N GLU A 385 12.34 25.28 0.20
CA GLU A 385 12.40 24.30 1.29
C GLU A 385 11.27 23.27 1.21
N THR A 386 10.05 23.70 0.90
CA THR A 386 8.89 22.80 0.70
C THR A 386 9.22 21.71 -0.33
N VAL A 387 9.70 22.09 -1.52
CA VAL A 387 10.03 21.13 -2.58
C VAL A 387 11.26 20.31 -2.22
N ARG A 388 12.33 20.92 -1.70
CA ARG A 388 13.56 20.20 -1.37
C ARG A 388 13.35 19.09 -0.34
N ARG A 389 12.57 19.37 0.70
CA ARG A 389 12.27 18.38 1.76
C ARG A 389 11.33 17.28 1.28
N ALA A 390 10.42 17.59 0.35
CA ALA A 390 9.61 16.55 -0.30
C ALA A 390 10.49 15.63 -1.17
N ILE A 391 11.36 16.18 -2.01
CA ILE A 391 12.17 15.37 -2.94
C ILE A 391 13.24 14.53 -2.22
N ASP A 392 13.71 14.95 -1.04
CA ASP A 392 14.73 14.22 -0.28
C ASP A 392 14.26 13.96 1.15
N CYS A 393 13.74 12.75 1.40
CA CYS A 393 13.20 12.35 2.71
C CYS A 393 14.24 12.44 3.84
N ARG A 394 15.54 12.47 3.53
CA ARG A 394 16.59 12.62 4.55
C ARG A 394 16.53 13.97 5.24
N ALA A 395 16.00 14.98 4.55
CA ALA A 395 15.74 16.30 5.14
C ALA A 395 14.54 16.30 6.12
N LEU A 396 13.77 15.20 6.17
CA LEU A 396 12.65 14.98 7.09
C LEU A 396 13.03 14.08 8.28
N GLY A 397 14.27 13.60 8.35
CA GLY A 397 14.80 12.80 9.47
C GLY A 397 15.01 11.31 9.16
N PHE A 398 14.58 10.83 7.99
CA PHE A 398 14.89 9.48 7.53
C PHE A 398 16.39 9.33 7.22
N ILE A 399 16.97 8.16 7.46
CA ILE A 399 18.40 7.91 7.22
C ILE A 399 18.60 7.35 5.81
N GLN A 400 17.72 6.44 5.38
CA GLN A 400 17.73 5.79 4.07
C GLN A 400 16.38 5.96 3.38
N GLY A 401 16.36 6.00 2.05
CA GLY A 401 15.15 6.12 1.26
C GLY A 401 14.20 4.92 1.42
N THR A 402 14.73 3.73 1.70
CA THR A 402 13.93 2.54 1.99
C THR A 402 13.06 2.66 3.24
N GLN A 403 13.34 3.63 4.11
CA GLN A 403 12.56 3.89 5.31
C GLN A 403 11.34 4.80 5.09
N ALA A 404 11.25 5.46 3.94
CA ALA A 404 10.20 6.43 3.64
C ALA A 404 9.32 5.95 2.49
N ILE A 405 8.07 5.61 2.79
CA ILE A 405 7.07 5.34 1.75
C ILE A 405 6.46 6.67 1.33
N ASN A 406 6.91 7.18 0.18
CA ASN A 406 6.43 8.43 -0.40
C ASN A 406 5.17 8.15 -1.21
N TYR A 407 4.14 8.99 -1.08
CA TYR A 407 2.88 8.80 -1.78
C TYR A 407 2.16 10.14 -2.03
N LEU A 408 1.36 10.20 -3.09
CA LEU A 408 0.53 11.38 -3.39
C LEU A 408 -0.85 11.28 -2.74
N THR A 409 -1.39 10.07 -2.69
CA THR A 409 -2.71 9.71 -2.15
C THR A 409 -2.59 8.29 -1.60
N SER A 410 -3.28 7.98 -0.50
CA SER A 410 -3.50 6.62 0.01
C SER A 410 -5.00 6.34 0.07
N HIS A 411 -5.41 5.12 0.39
CA HIS A 411 -6.84 4.84 0.58
C HIS A 411 -7.48 5.72 1.68
N ASP A 412 -6.71 6.23 2.64
CA ASP A 412 -7.19 7.19 3.65
C ASP A 412 -7.36 8.62 3.11
N VAL A 413 -8.52 8.82 2.49
CA VAL A 413 -8.90 10.01 1.73
C VAL A 413 -9.67 11.07 2.53
N GLU A 414 -9.87 10.86 3.83
CA GLU A 414 -10.59 11.81 4.70
C GLU A 414 -9.71 12.94 5.22
N GLY A 415 -10.29 14.14 5.33
CA GLY A 415 -9.63 15.30 5.93
C GLY A 415 -8.95 16.22 4.93
N PHE A 416 -8.19 17.18 5.45
CA PHE A 416 -7.65 18.28 4.65
C PHE A 416 -6.67 17.79 3.57
N ARG A 417 -7.04 17.99 2.30
CA ARG A 417 -6.23 17.69 1.10
C ARG A 417 -5.83 16.21 1.00
N ARG A 418 -6.62 15.30 1.56
CA ARG A 418 -6.37 13.85 1.55
C ARG A 418 -7.05 13.12 0.38
N GLU A 419 -8.04 13.75 -0.24
CA GLU A 419 -8.81 13.20 -1.36
C GLU A 419 -7.94 12.80 -2.56
N ARG A 420 -8.48 12.00 -3.49
CA ARG A 420 -7.83 11.66 -4.77
C ARG A 420 -7.29 12.90 -5.47
N LEU A 421 -6.17 12.76 -6.17
CA LEU A 421 -5.43 13.91 -6.71
C LEU A 421 -6.26 14.74 -7.69
N PHE A 422 -7.13 14.11 -8.48
CA PHE A 422 -8.10 14.80 -9.32
C PHE A 422 -9.03 15.70 -8.50
N ASN A 423 -9.64 15.16 -7.44
CA ASN A 423 -10.57 15.88 -6.59
C ASN A 423 -9.87 17.04 -5.87
N PHE A 424 -8.63 16.83 -5.42
CA PHE A 424 -7.83 17.87 -4.80
C PHE A 424 -7.49 19.03 -5.73
N PHE A 425 -7.09 18.74 -6.97
CA PHE A 425 -6.86 19.78 -7.95
C PHE A 425 -8.16 20.51 -8.29
N SER A 426 -9.24 19.78 -8.53
CA SER A 426 -10.55 20.37 -8.80
C SER A 426 -11.04 21.27 -7.66
N SER A 427 -10.95 20.80 -6.41
CA SER A 427 -11.37 21.55 -5.21
C SER A 427 -10.48 22.77 -4.95
N SER A 428 -9.21 22.71 -5.38
CA SER A 428 -8.26 23.82 -5.31
C SER A 428 -8.35 24.80 -6.50
N GLY A 429 -9.33 24.64 -7.41
CA GLY A 429 -9.54 25.54 -8.55
C GLY A 429 -8.53 25.36 -9.69
N VAL A 430 -7.80 24.25 -9.73
CA VAL A 430 -6.85 23.91 -10.78
C VAL A 430 -7.60 23.43 -12.02
N THR A 431 -7.31 24.05 -13.17
CA THR A 431 -7.96 23.73 -14.45
C THR A 431 -7.12 22.86 -15.38
N ASP A 432 -5.80 22.82 -15.19
CA ASP A 432 -4.83 22.07 -15.99
C ASP A 432 -4.42 20.74 -15.35
N ILE A 433 -5.40 19.96 -14.89
CA ILE A 433 -5.23 18.72 -14.11
C ILE A 433 -4.21 17.76 -14.76
N GLU A 434 -4.26 17.54 -16.07
CA GLU A 434 -3.31 16.64 -16.76
C GLU A 434 -1.85 17.03 -16.51
N ARG A 435 -1.52 18.34 -16.55
CA ARG A 435 -0.14 18.81 -16.31
C ARG A 435 0.26 18.62 -14.86
N ARG A 436 -0.67 18.89 -13.95
CA ARG A 436 -0.45 18.86 -12.50
C ARG A 436 -0.23 17.45 -11.99
N VAL A 437 -1.01 16.50 -12.50
CA VAL A 437 -0.81 15.07 -12.22
C VAL A 437 0.55 14.60 -12.76
N LYS A 438 0.91 14.98 -14.00
CA LYS A 438 2.23 14.64 -14.57
C LYS A 438 3.40 15.22 -13.75
N LEU A 439 3.30 16.45 -13.29
CA LEU A 439 4.28 17.07 -12.39
C LEU A 439 4.35 16.35 -11.04
N ALA A 440 3.20 15.99 -10.47
CA ALA A 440 3.12 15.26 -9.20
C ALA A 440 3.84 13.91 -9.27
N PHE A 441 3.59 13.13 -10.32
CA PHE A 441 4.25 11.84 -10.52
C PHE A 441 5.73 11.96 -10.85
N ALA A 442 6.16 13.00 -11.57
CA ALA A 442 7.59 13.26 -11.75
C ALA A 442 8.29 13.52 -10.42
N CYS A 443 7.65 14.25 -9.50
CA CYS A 443 8.20 14.48 -8.16
C CYS A 443 8.26 13.17 -7.34
N LEU A 444 7.16 12.42 -7.29
CA LEU A 444 7.09 11.14 -6.58
C LEU A 444 8.14 10.14 -7.06
N LEU A 445 8.18 9.90 -8.37
CA LEU A 445 9.01 8.85 -8.98
C LEU A 445 10.48 9.26 -9.14
N THR A 446 10.87 10.45 -8.70
CA THR A 446 12.27 10.90 -8.68
C THR A 446 12.73 11.42 -7.33
N ALA A 447 11.90 11.29 -6.28
CA ALA A 447 12.25 11.57 -4.89
C ALA A 447 13.04 10.43 -4.25
N VAL A 448 13.85 10.74 -3.23
CA VAL A 448 14.50 9.73 -2.37
C VAL A 448 13.41 9.14 -1.48
N GLY A 449 13.21 7.83 -1.61
CA GLY A 449 12.10 7.11 -0.98
C GLY A 449 11.62 5.93 -1.82
N VAL A 450 10.76 5.11 -1.23
CA VAL A 450 10.00 4.09 -1.95
C VAL A 450 8.67 4.72 -2.38
N PRO A 451 8.43 4.94 -3.68
CA PRO A 451 7.15 5.46 -4.14
C PRO A 451 6.05 4.41 -4.03
N MET A 452 4.88 4.85 -3.55
CA MET A 452 3.63 4.12 -3.56
C MET A 452 2.59 4.90 -4.40
N ILE A 453 1.84 4.17 -5.22
CA ILE A 453 0.75 4.67 -6.06
C ILE A 453 -0.56 4.00 -5.63
N LEU A 454 -1.53 4.78 -5.16
CA LEU A 454 -2.91 4.32 -4.99
C LEU A 454 -3.53 4.08 -6.37
N ALA A 455 -4.13 2.91 -6.56
CA ALA A 455 -4.80 2.54 -7.80
C ALA A 455 -5.79 3.61 -8.28
N GLY A 456 -5.63 4.02 -9.54
CA GLY A 456 -6.42 5.07 -10.19
C GLY A 456 -5.67 6.38 -10.33
N GLU A 457 -4.72 6.70 -9.44
CA GLU A 457 -3.97 7.96 -9.50
C GLU A 457 -3.16 8.09 -10.79
N GLU A 458 -2.64 6.99 -11.32
CA GLU A 458 -1.86 6.92 -12.56
C GLU A 458 -2.63 7.33 -13.82
N PHE A 459 -3.96 7.41 -13.75
CA PHE A 459 -4.83 7.95 -14.81
C PHE A 459 -5.78 9.03 -14.28
N ALA A 460 -5.42 9.63 -13.13
CA ALA A 460 -6.12 10.71 -12.44
C ALA A 460 -7.56 10.38 -12.02
N ASP A 461 -7.84 9.15 -11.60
CA ASP A 461 -9.16 8.72 -11.14
C ASP A 461 -9.77 9.67 -10.10
N GLN A 462 -11.09 9.67 -9.98
CA GLN A 462 -11.84 10.59 -9.13
C GLN A 462 -12.78 9.87 -8.17
N HIS A 463 -13.08 10.52 -7.06
CA HIS A 463 -14.12 10.08 -6.15
C HIS A 463 -15.49 10.15 -6.80
N ASP A 464 -16.30 9.12 -6.53
CA ASP A 464 -17.68 9.05 -6.98
C ASP A 464 -18.70 9.05 -5.85
N ARG A 465 -18.22 8.86 -4.63
CA ARG A 465 -19.02 8.84 -3.43
C ARG A 465 -18.67 10.00 -2.51
N PHE A 466 -19.71 10.67 -2.05
CA PHE A 466 -19.62 11.83 -1.17
C PHE A 466 -20.79 11.81 -0.20
N ASP A 467 -20.61 12.43 0.96
CA ASP A 467 -21.71 12.71 1.86
C ASP A 467 -22.63 13.82 1.34
N SER A 468 -23.67 14.13 2.13
CA SER A 468 -24.64 15.18 1.80
C SER A 468 -24.05 16.59 1.64
N GLN A 469 -22.83 16.82 2.11
CA GLN A 469 -22.09 18.08 2.01
C GLN A 469 -21.06 18.07 0.88
N GLY A 470 -20.91 16.96 0.16
CA GLY A 470 -19.92 16.81 -0.92
C GLY A 470 -18.52 16.46 -0.41
N HIS A 471 -18.38 16.04 0.85
CA HIS A 471 -17.09 15.58 1.38
C HIS A 471 -16.94 14.06 1.20
N VAL A 472 -15.70 13.61 1.07
CA VAL A 472 -15.36 12.19 1.09
C VAL A 472 -15.20 11.78 2.54
N THR A 473 -16.18 11.04 3.06
CA THR A 473 -16.24 10.62 4.46
C THR A 473 -16.64 9.16 4.59
N GLN A 474 -16.46 8.59 5.79
CA GLN A 474 -17.02 7.27 6.12
C GLN A 474 -18.51 7.19 5.78
N ASP A 475 -19.32 8.14 6.27
CA ASP A 475 -20.76 8.22 5.98
C ASP A 475 -21.07 8.43 4.49
N GLY A 476 -20.18 9.12 3.78
CA GLY A 476 -20.23 9.28 2.32
C GLY A 476 -19.95 7.99 1.55
N GLY A 477 -19.48 6.93 2.21
CA GLY A 477 -19.15 5.65 1.61
C GLY A 477 -17.72 5.58 1.06
N LYS A 478 -16.73 6.20 1.74
CA LYS A 478 -15.33 6.16 1.32
C LYS A 478 -14.82 4.72 1.09
N GLN A 479 -15.13 3.80 2.01
CA GLN A 479 -14.62 2.42 1.97
C GLN A 479 -15.16 1.58 0.82
N VAL A 480 -16.19 2.09 0.16
CA VAL A 480 -16.86 1.43 -0.97
C VAL A 480 -16.82 2.31 -2.24
N ASP A 481 -16.01 3.37 -2.22
CA ASP A 481 -15.75 4.22 -3.39
C ASP A 481 -14.82 3.46 -4.34
N PRO A 482 -15.33 3.02 -5.51
CA PRO A 482 -14.61 2.09 -6.33
C PRO A 482 -13.56 2.77 -7.21
N VAL A 483 -12.49 2.06 -7.56
CA VAL A 483 -11.64 2.47 -8.68
C VAL A 483 -12.41 2.28 -9.99
N ASP A 484 -12.48 3.33 -10.82
CA ASP A 484 -13.15 3.27 -12.13
C ASP A 484 -12.12 3.16 -13.26
N PHE A 485 -11.63 1.93 -13.47
CA PHE A 485 -10.67 1.63 -14.54
C PHE A 485 -11.20 1.92 -15.95
N SER A 486 -12.52 2.06 -16.12
CA SER A 486 -13.11 2.38 -17.42
C SER A 486 -12.76 3.80 -17.90
N ARG A 487 -12.40 4.69 -16.97
CA ARG A 487 -11.91 6.05 -17.24
C ARG A 487 -10.58 6.08 -17.98
N LEU A 488 -9.79 5.01 -17.92
CA LEU A 488 -8.58 4.89 -18.74
C LEU A 488 -8.88 4.98 -20.25
N GLY A 489 -10.14 4.76 -20.65
CA GLY A 489 -10.62 4.99 -22.01
C GLY A 489 -10.50 6.45 -22.48
N ASP A 490 -10.56 7.44 -21.59
CA ASP A 490 -10.45 8.86 -21.94
C ASP A 490 -9.03 9.20 -22.45
N ASP A 491 -8.94 9.88 -23.59
CA ASP A 491 -7.64 10.20 -24.23
C ASP A 491 -6.68 10.96 -23.30
N TRP A 492 -7.18 11.89 -22.49
CA TRP A 492 -6.35 12.68 -21.59
C TRP A 492 -5.83 11.88 -20.40
N ARG A 493 -6.65 10.96 -19.87
CA ARG A 493 -6.27 10.05 -18.79
C ARG A 493 -5.27 9.02 -19.27
N ARG A 494 -5.44 8.51 -20.49
CA ARG A 494 -4.47 7.63 -21.15
C ARG A 494 -3.10 8.29 -21.34
N ARG A 495 -3.07 9.56 -21.74
CA ARG A 495 -1.81 10.34 -21.81
C ARG A 495 -1.14 10.54 -20.45
N ILE A 496 -1.90 10.58 -19.36
CA ILE A 496 -1.34 10.56 -18.00
C ILE A 496 -0.75 9.18 -17.73
N PHE A 497 -1.52 8.10 -17.94
CA PHE A 497 -1.06 6.73 -17.74
C PHE A 497 0.25 6.44 -18.47
N GLU A 498 0.32 6.75 -19.76
CA GLU A 498 1.53 6.54 -20.57
C GLU A 498 2.74 7.32 -20.02
N TYR A 499 2.51 8.54 -19.52
CA TYR A 499 3.55 9.37 -18.91
C TYR A 499 4.02 8.78 -17.58
N VAL A 500 3.08 8.38 -16.72
CA VAL A 500 3.37 7.76 -15.42
C VAL A 500 4.08 6.43 -15.62
N ALA A 501 3.62 5.58 -16.53
CA ALA A 501 4.24 4.29 -16.84
C ALA A 501 5.70 4.43 -17.31
N ARG A 502 6.03 5.46 -18.10
CA ARG A 502 7.43 5.75 -18.47
C ARG A 502 8.29 6.09 -17.24
N LEU A 503 7.76 6.88 -16.32
CA LEU A 503 8.47 7.25 -15.10
C LEU A 503 8.60 6.09 -14.11
N VAL A 504 7.58 5.24 -14.00
CA VAL A 504 7.60 4.04 -13.15
C VAL A 504 8.67 3.08 -13.66
N LYS A 505 8.71 2.79 -14.97
CA LYS A 505 9.77 1.98 -15.58
C LYS A 505 11.15 2.59 -15.39
N ALA A 506 11.27 3.90 -15.54
CA ALA A 506 12.52 4.59 -15.22
C ALA A 506 12.92 4.42 -13.75
N ARG A 507 11.98 4.51 -12.80
CA ARG A 507 12.23 4.33 -11.36
C ARG A 507 12.71 2.93 -11.01
N THR A 508 12.22 1.90 -11.71
CA THR A 508 12.58 0.50 -11.47
C THR A 508 13.81 0.04 -12.26
N GLU A 509 14.19 0.73 -13.33
CA GLU A 509 15.32 0.36 -14.20
C GLU A 509 16.57 1.24 -14.05
N ILE A 510 16.44 2.51 -13.66
CA ILE A 510 17.56 3.47 -13.59
C ILE A 510 18.18 3.47 -12.18
N PRO A 511 19.42 2.97 -12.00
CA PRO A 511 20.02 2.85 -10.67
C PRO A 511 20.17 4.17 -9.91
N ALA A 512 20.35 5.29 -10.63
CA ALA A 512 20.44 6.61 -10.04
C ALA A 512 19.18 7.02 -9.27
N LEU A 513 17.99 6.51 -9.63
CA LEU A 513 16.77 6.81 -8.90
C LEU A 513 16.61 5.97 -7.62
N SER A 514 17.42 4.91 -7.45
CA SER A 514 17.37 3.97 -6.32
C SER A 514 18.45 4.21 -5.25
N VAL A 515 19.20 5.32 -5.32
CA VAL A 515 20.22 5.67 -4.32
C VAL A 515 19.78 6.81 -3.41
N ASP A 516 20.34 6.84 -2.21
CA ASP A 516 20.06 7.84 -1.17
C ASP A 516 20.84 9.15 -1.42
N ASP A 517 20.60 9.79 -2.55
CA ASP A 517 21.20 11.06 -2.92
C ASP A 517 20.22 12.02 -3.58
N THR A 518 20.53 13.31 -3.52
CA THR A 518 19.91 14.35 -4.34
C THR A 518 20.86 15.54 -4.36
N THR A 519 21.14 16.07 -5.55
CA THR A 519 21.87 17.34 -5.71
C THR A 519 21.01 18.33 -6.47
N PHE A 520 20.57 19.41 -5.83
CA PHE A 520 19.88 20.49 -6.52
C PHE A 520 20.91 21.36 -7.24
N ILE A 521 20.87 21.34 -8.57
CA ILE A 521 21.86 21.97 -9.44
C ILE A 521 21.43 23.36 -9.92
N HIS A 522 20.13 23.69 -9.82
CA HIS A 522 19.60 25.00 -10.18
C HIS A 522 18.27 25.28 -9.48
N THR A 523 18.06 26.53 -9.06
CA THR A 523 16.76 27.05 -8.60
C THR A 523 16.54 28.45 -9.18
N ASP A 524 15.32 28.73 -9.61
CA ASP A 524 14.96 30.00 -10.23
C ASP A 524 13.59 30.47 -9.75
N PHE A 525 13.65 31.52 -8.94
CA PHE A 525 12.50 32.19 -8.34
C PHE A 525 12.31 33.62 -8.87
N ASN A 526 13.00 33.98 -9.96
CA ASN A 526 12.92 35.32 -10.54
C ASN A 526 11.73 35.44 -11.49
N ASP A 527 11.15 36.64 -11.59
CA ASP A 527 10.07 36.96 -12.54
C ASP A 527 8.84 36.03 -12.42
N GLY A 528 8.50 35.61 -11.19
CA GLY A 528 7.38 34.70 -10.93
C GLY A 528 7.64 33.24 -11.29
N LYS A 529 8.89 32.87 -11.63
CA LYS A 529 9.30 31.48 -11.81
C LYS A 529 9.32 30.74 -10.48
N ARG A 530 9.08 29.43 -10.52
CA ARG A 530 9.34 28.49 -9.43
C ARG A 530 9.92 27.22 -10.03
N VAL A 531 11.12 27.34 -10.59
CA VAL A 531 11.79 26.23 -11.27
C VAL A 531 12.86 25.66 -10.35
N LEU A 532 12.82 24.36 -10.13
CA LEU A 532 13.86 23.64 -9.41
C LEU A 532 14.40 22.53 -10.31
N VAL A 533 15.71 22.32 -10.26
CA VAL A 533 16.39 21.27 -11.01
C VAL A 533 17.26 20.46 -10.07
N TRP A 534 17.06 19.14 -10.05
CA TRP A 534 17.87 18.23 -9.27
C TRP A 534 18.44 17.10 -10.10
N ARG A 535 19.59 16.61 -9.66
CA ARG A 535 20.27 15.41 -10.13
C ARG A 535 20.13 14.32 -9.08
N ARG A 536 19.77 13.13 -9.54
CA ARG A 536 19.86 11.85 -8.83
C ARG A 536 21.01 11.03 -9.40
N GLY A 537 21.63 10.19 -8.57
CA GLY A 537 22.76 9.34 -8.93
C GLY A 537 24.11 10.03 -8.71
N ASN A 538 24.97 9.34 -7.96
CA ASN A 538 26.32 9.79 -7.67
C ASN A 538 27.25 9.58 -8.89
N ASP A 539 28.55 9.82 -8.73
CA ASP A 539 29.50 9.77 -9.85
C ASP A 539 29.82 8.34 -10.33
N THR A 540 29.24 7.31 -9.73
CA THR A 540 29.41 5.90 -10.14
C THR A 540 28.32 5.39 -11.08
N GLN A 541 27.23 6.15 -11.24
CA GLN A 541 26.04 5.74 -11.99
C GLN A 541 25.70 6.73 -13.10
N THR A 542 24.91 6.28 -14.07
CA THR A 542 24.33 7.18 -15.06
C THR A 542 23.31 8.10 -14.38
N PRO A 543 23.48 9.43 -14.40
CA PRO A 543 22.62 10.33 -13.66
C PRO A 543 21.21 10.39 -14.24
N ALA A 544 20.26 10.75 -13.38
CA ALA A 544 18.96 11.27 -13.79
C ALA A 544 18.88 12.76 -13.44
N VAL A 545 18.41 13.59 -14.36
CA VAL A 545 18.21 15.03 -14.13
C VAL A 545 16.73 15.35 -14.28
N VAL A 546 16.19 16.09 -13.33
CA VAL A 546 14.79 16.50 -13.31
C VAL A 546 14.71 18.02 -13.33
N ILE A 547 13.94 18.56 -14.26
CA ILE A 547 13.52 19.97 -14.27
C ILE A 547 12.05 19.97 -13.87
N ALA A 548 11.67 20.73 -12.84
CA ALA A 548 10.29 20.89 -12.41
C ALA A 548 9.93 22.37 -12.31
N ASN A 549 8.90 22.78 -13.05
CA ASN A 549 8.34 24.13 -12.99
C ASN A 549 7.05 24.12 -12.18
N PHE A 550 7.01 24.83 -11.05
CA PHE A 550 5.84 24.98 -10.19
C PHE A 550 5.18 26.36 -10.32
N SER A 551 5.19 26.93 -11.52
CA SER A 551 4.50 28.19 -11.79
C SER A 551 3.91 28.26 -13.19
N ASP A 552 3.17 29.35 -13.44
CA ASP A 552 2.59 29.66 -14.75
C ASP A 552 3.63 30.14 -15.78
N PHE A 553 4.92 30.17 -15.39
CA PHE A 553 5.99 30.54 -16.30
C PHE A 553 6.03 29.62 -17.52
N VAL A 554 6.22 30.24 -18.68
CA VAL A 554 6.47 29.56 -19.96
C VAL A 554 7.65 30.25 -20.63
N SER A 555 8.52 29.48 -21.27
CA SER A 555 9.65 30.04 -22.03
C SER A 555 9.17 30.88 -23.21
N ASP A 556 9.77 32.06 -23.38
CA ASP A 556 9.43 32.97 -24.48
C ASP A 556 9.64 32.32 -25.85
N GLY A 557 8.64 32.37 -26.72
CA GLY A 557 8.68 31.73 -28.05
C GLY A 557 8.07 30.31 -28.09
N GLY A 558 7.49 29.83 -26.98
CA GLY A 558 6.76 28.56 -26.94
C GLY A 558 7.68 27.38 -27.26
N LEU A 559 7.35 26.57 -28.29
CA LEU A 559 8.18 25.44 -28.73
C LEU A 559 9.54 25.86 -29.29
N ALA A 560 9.68 27.11 -29.77
CA ALA A 560 10.95 27.68 -30.20
C ALA A 560 11.69 28.41 -29.06
N GLY A 561 11.08 28.46 -27.88
CA GLY A 561 11.63 29.10 -26.69
C GLY A 561 12.69 28.27 -26.00
N GLU A 562 13.42 28.91 -25.09
CA GLU A 562 14.58 28.30 -24.46
C GLU A 562 14.66 28.64 -22.97
N TYR A 563 14.61 27.61 -22.11
CA TYR A 563 14.98 27.72 -20.71
C TYR A 563 16.35 27.06 -20.48
N ARG A 564 17.35 27.86 -20.09
CA ARG A 564 18.72 27.39 -19.86
C ARG A 564 18.92 26.97 -18.41
N VAL A 565 19.40 25.75 -18.20
CA VAL A 565 19.87 25.25 -16.90
C VAL A 565 21.39 25.48 -16.81
N PRO A 566 21.88 26.43 -15.99
CA PRO A 566 23.30 26.83 -16.01
C PRO A 566 24.28 25.70 -15.66
N ASN A 567 23.91 24.83 -14.72
CA ASN A 567 24.78 23.77 -14.20
C ASN A 567 24.40 22.38 -14.74
N TRP A 568 24.00 22.30 -16.01
CA TRP A 568 23.67 21.02 -16.64
C TRP A 568 24.89 20.07 -16.66
N PRO A 569 24.75 18.79 -16.28
CA PRO A 569 25.88 17.86 -16.29
C PRO A 569 26.48 17.67 -17.69
N ALA A 570 27.81 17.63 -17.77
CA ALA A 570 28.50 17.44 -19.05
C ALA A 570 28.09 16.12 -19.71
N THR A 571 27.91 16.14 -21.03
CA THR A 571 27.62 14.92 -21.81
C THR A 571 28.93 14.14 -22.02
N PRO A 572 29.08 12.92 -21.47
CA PRO A 572 30.29 12.13 -21.67
C PRO A 572 30.49 11.75 -23.15
N PRO A 573 31.75 11.54 -23.60
CA PRO A 573 32.01 11.08 -24.98
C PRO A 573 31.23 9.82 -25.33
N GLY A 574 30.55 9.83 -26.48
CA GLY A 574 29.78 8.68 -26.98
C GLY A 574 28.40 8.48 -26.33
N LYS A 575 28.02 9.30 -25.35
CA LYS A 575 26.70 9.27 -24.71
C LYS A 575 25.77 10.35 -25.26
N ARG A 576 24.47 10.12 -25.14
CA ARG A 576 23.43 11.11 -25.48
C ARG A 576 22.41 11.22 -24.36
N TRP A 577 21.80 12.39 -24.22
CA TRP A 577 20.67 12.56 -23.30
C TRP A 577 19.38 12.04 -23.94
N ARG A 578 18.58 11.32 -23.16
CA ARG A 578 17.21 10.92 -23.47
C ARG A 578 16.28 11.63 -22.50
N GLU A 579 15.23 12.26 -23.00
CA GLU A 579 14.10 12.71 -22.21
C GLU A 579 13.14 11.53 -22.02
N ILE A 580 12.97 11.09 -20.77
CA ILE A 580 12.11 9.97 -20.38
C ILE A 580 10.64 10.37 -20.52
N THR A 581 10.28 11.59 -20.11
CA THR A 581 8.90 12.10 -20.08
C THR A 581 8.23 12.15 -21.46
N GLN A 582 9.02 12.35 -22.52
CA GLN A 582 8.57 12.37 -23.92
C GLN A 582 9.06 11.19 -24.75
N ASP A 583 9.82 10.27 -24.14
CA ASP A 583 10.47 9.16 -24.83
C ASP A 583 11.22 9.55 -26.11
N ARG A 584 12.19 10.47 -26.00
CA ARG A 584 12.98 10.92 -27.14
C ARG A 584 14.44 11.18 -26.81
N LEU A 585 15.29 11.08 -27.82
CA LEU A 585 16.66 11.60 -27.73
C LEU A 585 16.66 13.12 -27.79
N VAL A 586 17.50 13.74 -26.97
CA VAL A 586 17.73 15.19 -26.97
C VAL A 586 18.87 15.51 -27.93
N ALA A 587 18.62 16.40 -28.89
CA ALA A 587 19.67 16.82 -29.82
C ALA A 587 20.75 17.62 -29.07
N PRO A 588 22.04 17.50 -29.45
CA PRO A 588 23.16 18.13 -28.73
C PRO A 588 22.99 19.63 -28.48
N GLU A 589 22.40 20.35 -29.43
CA GLU A 589 22.15 21.79 -29.37
C GLU A 589 21.09 22.20 -28.35
N PHE A 590 20.24 21.28 -27.91
CA PHE A 590 19.14 21.47 -26.96
C PHE A 590 19.46 20.96 -25.54
N VAL A 591 20.58 20.27 -25.34
CA VAL A 591 20.98 19.74 -24.03
C VAL A 591 21.08 20.85 -22.98
N GLY A 592 20.27 20.76 -21.92
CA GLY A 592 20.20 21.76 -20.85
C GLY A 592 19.56 23.09 -21.26
N ARG A 593 18.93 23.15 -22.43
CA ARG A 593 18.37 24.37 -23.02
C ARG A 593 17.14 24.10 -23.89
N GLU A 594 16.09 23.59 -23.26
CA GLU A 594 14.83 23.22 -23.92
C GLU A 594 13.71 24.21 -23.55
N PRO A 595 12.63 24.29 -24.34
CA PRO A 595 11.45 25.04 -23.92
C PRO A 595 10.89 24.42 -22.63
N LEU A 596 10.46 25.26 -21.70
CA LEU A 596 9.81 24.86 -20.45
C LEU A 596 8.41 25.47 -20.39
N PHE A 597 7.41 24.64 -20.13
CA PHE A 597 6.00 25.03 -20.04
C PHE A 597 5.53 25.14 -18.59
N SER A 598 4.35 25.76 -18.40
CA SER A 598 3.76 25.93 -17.08
C SER A 598 3.42 24.58 -16.46
N TRP A 599 3.75 24.43 -15.18
CA TRP A 599 3.49 23.22 -14.39
C TRP A 599 4.03 21.93 -15.02
N GLU A 600 5.11 22.04 -15.79
CA GLU A 600 5.75 20.92 -16.48
C GLU A 600 6.90 20.33 -15.66
N ALA A 601 7.06 19.01 -15.75
CA ALA A 601 8.29 18.34 -15.36
C ALA A 601 8.91 17.63 -16.57
N LYS A 602 10.24 17.63 -16.61
CA LYS A 602 11.03 16.89 -17.59
C LYS A 602 12.09 16.07 -16.88
N VAL A 603 12.18 14.79 -17.24
CA VAL A 603 13.13 13.85 -16.63
C VAL A 603 14.06 13.31 -17.69
N TYR A 604 15.35 13.33 -17.43
CA TYR A 604 16.39 13.00 -18.38
C TYR A 604 17.36 11.97 -17.82
N THR A 605 17.94 11.16 -18.70
CA THR A 605 19.05 10.27 -18.37
C THR A 605 20.02 10.14 -19.55
N LEU A 606 21.22 9.62 -19.32
CA LEU A 606 22.15 9.31 -20.42
C LEU A 606 21.89 7.90 -20.97
N VAL A 607 22.01 7.74 -22.29
CA VAL A 607 21.96 6.45 -22.98
C VAL A 607 23.21 6.21 -23.81
#